data_AF-A0A3G9K8V4-F1
#
_entry.id   AF-A0A3G9K8V4-F1
#
_cell.length_a   1.000
_cell.length_b   1.000
_cell.length_c   1.000
_cell.angle_alpha   90.00
_cell.angle_beta   90.00
_cell.angle_gamma   90.00
#
_symmetry.space_group_name_H-M   'P 1'
#
loop_
_entity.id
_entity.type
_entity.pdbx_description
1 polymer ?
#
loop_
_entity_poly.entity_id
_entity_poly.type
_entity_poly.pdbx_seq_one_letter_code
_entity_poly.pdbx_strand_id
1 'polypeptide(L)'
;MGSQKRSARKARRSAFERGLGDELGDVFAREDARRAQQQKQREEALRYKACERKKRYASEAEAKDAIRSCERHGSRDLHCYRCPYCNGWHLTHR
;
A
#
# COMPACT_ATOMS: atom_id res chain seq x y z
N MET A 1 43.99 25.30 36.69
CA MET A 1 43.04 24.23 36.32
C MET A 1 41.63 24.81 36.36
N GLY A 2 41.03 25.09 35.19
CA GLY A 2 39.79 25.85 35.09
C GLY A 2 38.57 25.05 35.54
N SER A 3 37.91 25.49 36.61
CA SER A 3 36.62 24.97 37.06
C SER A 3 35.60 24.99 35.91
N GLN A 4 35.25 23.82 35.38
CA GLN A 4 34.18 23.70 34.38
C GLN A 4 32.84 23.96 35.08
N LYS A 5 32.45 25.24 35.11
CA LYS A 5 31.19 25.72 35.68
C LYS A 5 30.01 24.85 35.18
N ARG A 6 29.16 24.37 36.10
CA ARG A 6 28.00 23.51 35.80
C ARG A 6 27.08 24.10 34.71
N SER A 7 27.00 25.43 34.62
CA SER A 7 26.25 26.14 33.59
C SER A 7 26.77 25.89 32.17
N ALA A 8 28.09 25.89 31.96
CA ALA A 8 28.69 25.62 30.66
C ALA A 8 28.47 24.17 30.20
N ARG A 9 28.50 23.21 31.13
CA ARG A 9 28.14 21.81 30.86
C ARG A 9 26.66 21.65 30.51
N LYS A 10 25.76 22.33 31.23
CA LYS A 10 24.31 22.33 30.94
C LYS A 10 24.00 22.90 29.55
N ALA A 11 24.66 23.99 29.16
CA ALA A 11 24.50 24.60 27.85
C ALA A 11 25.00 23.69 26.71
N ARG A 12 26.15 23.03 26.90
CA ARG A 12 26.67 22.04 25.94
C ARG A 12 25.73 20.86 25.75
N ARG A 13 25.18 20.35 26.85
CA ARG A 13 24.23 19.23 26.82
C ARG A 13 22.93 19.61 26.10
N SER A 14 22.34 20.78 26.38
CA SER A 14 21.11 21.20 25.70
C SER A 14 21.30 21.54 24.22
N ALA A 15 22.49 21.98 23.81
CA ALA A 15 22.84 22.16 22.41
C ALA A 15 22.95 20.83 21.68
N PHE A 16 23.57 19.83 22.30
CA PHE A 16 23.67 18.47 21.77
C PHE A 16 22.31 17.77 21.68
N GLU A 17 21.47 17.88 22.72
CA GLU A 17 20.11 17.30 22.73
C GLU A 17 19.20 17.95 21.66
N ARG A 18 19.33 19.26 21.40
CA ARG A 18 18.62 19.92 20.30
C ARG A 18 19.10 19.46 18.93
N GLY A 19 20.41 19.34 18.72
CA GLY A 19 20.96 18.83 17.46
C GLY A 19 20.48 17.41 17.16
N LEU A 20 20.39 16.55 18.18
CA LEU A 20 19.85 15.20 18.05
C LEU A 20 18.34 15.18 17.78
N GLY A 21 17.56 16.05 18.44
CA GLY A 21 16.10 16.08 18.28
C GLY A 21 15.65 16.43 16.86
N ASP A 22 16.31 17.41 16.24
CA ASP A 22 15.98 17.84 14.88
C ASP A 22 16.42 16.82 13.83
N GLU A 23 17.63 16.26 13.97
CA GLU A 23 18.18 15.28 13.03
C GLU A 23 17.46 13.93 13.11
N LEU A 24 17.17 13.43 14.32
CA LEU A 24 16.37 12.21 14.50
C LEU A 24 14.92 12.44 14.06
N GLY A 25 14.35 13.62 14.32
CA GLY A 25 13.00 13.98 13.87
C GLY A 25 12.84 13.92 12.36
N ASP A 26 13.82 14.44 11.61
CA ASP A 26 13.84 14.37 10.14
C ASP A 26 13.96 12.91 9.64
N VAL A 27 14.80 12.09 10.27
CA VAL A 27 14.91 10.66 9.92
C VAL A 27 13.59 9.91 10.12
N PHE A 28 12.90 10.11 11.24
CA PHE A 28 11.60 9.48 11.49
C PHE A 28 10.53 10.00 10.52
N ALA A 29 10.49 11.30 10.23
CA ALA A 29 9.54 11.87 9.28
C ALA A 29 9.74 11.31 7.85
N ARG A 30 10.99 11.15 7.41
CA ARG A 30 11.32 10.52 6.12
C ARG A 30 10.89 9.05 6.08
N GLU A 31 11.09 8.33 7.18
CA GLU A 31 10.69 6.93 7.29
C GLU A 31 9.16 6.76 7.28
N ASP A 32 8.43 7.62 7.96
CA ASP A 32 6.97 7.64 7.95
C ASP A 32 6.43 7.99 6.56
N ALA A 33 7.02 8.97 5.88
CA ALA A 33 6.69 9.29 4.49
C ALA A 33 6.93 8.09 3.55
N ARG A 34 8.06 7.39 3.74
CA ARG A 34 8.39 6.18 2.97
C ARG A 34 7.36 5.07 3.21
N ARG A 35 6.96 4.83 4.46
CA ARG A 35 5.92 3.84 4.82
C ARG A 35 4.57 4.19 4.22
N ALA A 36 4.16 5.45 4.30
CA ALA A 36 2.92 5.92 3.70
C ALA A 36 2.93 5.72 2.17
N GLN A 37 4.06 5.98 1.50
CA GLN A 37 4.21 5.73 0.07
C GLN A 37 4.13 4.23 -0.27
N GLN A 38 4.80 3.37 0.49
CA GLN A 38 4.72 1.92 0.30
C GLN A 38 3.30 1.39 0.52
N GLN A 39 2.57 1.93 1.50
CA GLN A 39 1.18 1.55 1.73
C GLN A 39 0.30 1.92 0.54
N LYS A 40 0.43 3.14 0.00
CA LYS A 40 -0.30 3.56 -1.21
C LYS A 40 0.01 2.65 -2.40
N GLN A 41 1.29 2.36 -2.65
CA GLN A 41 1.70 1.45 -3.73
C GLN A 41 1.12 0.04 -3.54
N ARG A 42 1.05 -0.46 -2.30
CA ARG A 42 0.45 -1.75 -1.99
C ARG A 42 -1.06 -1.74 -2.26
N GLU A 43 -1.76 -0.69 -1.86
CA GLU A 43 -3.20 -0.53 -2.11
C GLU A 43 -3.50 -0.44 -3.62
N GLU A 44 -2.71 0.33 -4.36
CA GLU A 44 -2.78 0.42 -5.82
C GLU A 44 -2.50 -0.94 -6.49
N ALA A 45 -1.46 -1.65 -6.04
CA ALA A 45 -1.14 -2.98 -6.56
C ALA A 45 -2.24 -4.01 -6.27
N LEU A 46 -2.88 -3.94 -5.10
CA LEU A 46 -4.02 -4.78 -4.76
C LEU A 46 -5.22 -4.46 -5.66
N ARG A 47 -5.50 -3.18 -5.89
CA ARG A 47 -6.55 -2.73 -6.82
C ARG A 47 -6.27 -3.19 -8.25
N TYR A 48 -5.04 -3.07 -8.71
CA TYR A 48 -4.62 -3.52 -10.03
C TYR A 48 -4.83 -5.03 -10.22
N LYS A 49 -4.39 -5.83 -9.24
CA LYS A 49 -4.56 -7.30 -9.24
C LYS A 49 -6.03 -7.72 -9.17
N ALA A 50 -6.85 -7.02 -8.39
CA ALA A 50 -8.25 -7.37 -8.15
C ALA A 50 -9.20 -6.90 -9.26
N CYS A 51 -8.87 -5.81 -9.96
CA CYS A 51 -9.78 -5.17 -10.91
C CYS A 51 -9.12 -4.85 -12.25
N GLU A 52 -8.09 -3.99 -12.28
CA GLU A 52 -7.61 -3.37 -13.53
C GLU A 52 -6.98 -4.36 -14.50
N ARG A 53 -6.33 -5.41 -14.00
CA ARG A 53 -5.80 -6.50 -14.83
C ARG A 53 -6.88 -7.43 -15.40
N LYS A 54 -8.07 -7.50 -14.78
CA LYS A 54 -9.11 -8.48 -15.12
C LYS A 54 -10.09 -7.91 -16.15
N LYS A 55 -10.63 -8.78 -17.02
CA LYS A 55 -11.73 -8.40 -17.91
C LYS A 55 -12.97 -8.03 -17.09
N ARG A 56 -13.55 -6.86 -17.39
CA ARG A 56 -14.79 -6.37 -16.80
C ARG A 56 -15.97 -6.76 -17.69
N TYR A 57 -16.98 -7.36 -17.09
CA TYR A 57 -18.28 -7.66 -17.70
C TYR A 57 -19.34 -6.74 -17.10
N ALA A 58 -20.28 -6.27 -17.93
CA ALA A 58 -21.28 -5.31 -17.49
C ALA A 58 -22.39 -6.00 -16.69
N SER A 59 -22.72 -7.24 -17.04
CA SER A 59 -23.77 -8.03 -16.38
C SER A 59 -23.28 -9.39 -15.91
N GLU A 60 -24.00 -9.98 -14.95
CA GLU A 60 -23.76 -11.35 -14.48
C GLU A 60 -23.96 -12.37 -15.60
N ALA A 61 -24.96 -12.12 -16.47
CA ALA A 61 -25.26 -12.96 -17.61
C ALA A 61 -24.06 -13.04 -18.56
N GLU A 62 -23.49 -11.89 -18.96
CA GLU A 62 -22.28 -11.85 -19.79
C GLU A 62 -21.09 -12.58 -19.15
N ALA A 63 -20.91 -12.45 -17.84
CA ALA A 63 -19.85 -13.14 -17.12
C ALA A 63 -20.06 -14.67 -17.13
N LYS A 64 -21.30 -15.15 -16.95
CA LYS A 64 -21.65 -16.57 -17.04
C LYS A 64 -21.49 -17.11 -18.46
N ASP A 65 -21.84 -16.32 -19.47
CA ASP A 65 -21.65 -16.69 -20.87
C ASP A 65 -20.16 -16.86 -21.20
N ALA A 66 -19.32 -15.98 -20.64
CA ALA A 66 -17.86 -16.11 -20.73
C ALA A 66 -17.34 -17.36 -20.01
N ILE A 67 -17.88 -17.73 -18.84
CA ILE A 67 -17.55 -18.99 -18.16
C ILE A 67 -17.86 -20.17 -19.08
N ARG A 68 -19.07 -20.25 -19.63
CA ARG A 68 -19.49 -21.35 -20.52
C ARG A 68 -18.62 -21.45 -21.77
N SER A 69 -18.19 -20.30 -22.32
CA SER A 69 -17.25 -20.24 -23.43
C SER A 69 -15.88 -20.80 -23.03
N CYS A 70 -15.35 -20.38 -21.88
CA CYS A 70 -14.08 -20.89 -21.34
C CYS A 70 -14.12 -22.39 -21.04
N GLU A 71 -15.23 -22.91 -20.50
CA GLU A 71 -15.44 -24.35 -20.27
C GLU A 71 -15.41 -25.15 -21.57
N ARG A 72 -16.02 -24.61 -22.64
CA ARG A 72 -15.97 -25.21 -23.98
C ARG A 72 -14.54 -25.26 -24.53
N HIS A 73 -13.71 -24.29 -24.18
CA HIS A 73 -12.30 -24.23 -24.54
C HIS A 73 -11.37 -25.03 -23.60
N GLY A 74 -11.93 -25.74 -22.60
CA GLY A 74 -11.19 -26.63 -21.71
C GLY A 74 -10.74 -26.01 -20.38
N SER A 75 -11.05 -24.74 -20.12
CA SER A 75 -10.80 -24.10 -18.83
C SER A 75 -11.90 -24.47 -17.84
N ARG A 76 -11.56 -25.20 -16.79
CA ARG A 76 -12.51 -25.65 -15.77
C ARG A 76 -12.48 -24.74 -14.53
N ASP A 77 -13.57 -24.74 -13.77
CA ASP A 77 -13.71 -24.13 -12.44
C ASP A 77 -13.56 -22.60 -12.38
N LEU A 78 -14.13 -21.89 -13.36
CA LEU A 78 -14.26 -20.43 -13.32
C LEU A 78 -15.55 -19.99 -12.62
N HIS A 79 -15.42 -19.02 -11.73
CA HIS A 79 -16.51 -18.41 -10.98
C HIS A 79 -16.59 -16.91 -11.23
N CYS A 80 -17.80 -16.36 -11.34
CA CYS A 80 -18.04 -14.92 -11.50
C CYS A 80 -18.31 -14.25 -10.15
N TYR A 81 -17.67 -13.12 -9.87
CA TYR A 81 -17.94 -12.31 -8.68
C TYR A 81 -18.12 -10.83 -9.04
N ARG A 82 -18.87 -10.11 -8.20
CA ARG A 82 -19.05 -8.66 -8.32
C ARG A 82 -17.86 -7.93 -7.71
N CYS A 83 -17.22 -7.08 -8.49
CA CYS A 83 -16.05 -6.31 -8.07
C CYS A 83 -16.45 -5.11 -7.19
N PRO A 84 -15.86 -4.95 -5.99
CA PRO A 84 -16.14 -3.79 -5.13
C PRO A 84 -15.55 -2.48 -5.67
N TYR A 85 -14.57 -2.54 -6.58
CA TYR A 85 -13.87 -1.34 -7.09
C TYR A 85 -14.54 -0.74 -8.33
N CYS A 86 -15.05 -1.58 -9.24
CA CYS A 86 -15.61 -1.11 -10.51
C CYS A 86 -17.10 -1.42 -10.69
N ASN A 87 -17.74 -2.04 -9.70
CA ASN A 87 -19.15 -2.46 -9.72
C ASN A 87 -19.53 -3.43 -10.86
N GLY A 88 -18.58 -3.84 -11.71
CA GLY A 88 -18.78 -4.84 -12.75
C GLY A 88 -18.51 -6.25 -12.27
N TRP A 89 -18.62 -7.20 -13.19
CA TRP A 89 -18.39 -8.62 -12.95
C TRP A 89 -17.02 -9.05 -13.44
N HIS A 90 -16.34 -9.89 -12.65
CA HIS A 90 -15.03 -10.47 -12.97
C HIS A 90 -15.07 -11.99 -12.81
N LEU A 91 -14.17 -12.67 -13.52
CA LEU A 91 -13.94 -14.10 -13.35
C LEU A 91 -12.74 -14.36 -12.45
N THR A 92 -12.87 -15.39 -11.63
CA THR A 92 -11.78 -15.98 -10.84
C THR A 92 -11.83 -17.48 -10.98
N HIS A 93 -10.68 -18.14 -10.89
CA HIS A 93 -10.67 -19.58 -10.66
C HIS A 93 -11.08 -19.86 -9.22
N ARG A 94 -11.80 -20.96 -9.01
CA ARG A 94 -12.06 -21.53 -7.68
C ARG A 94 -10.87 -22.35 -7.20
#